data_AF-A0A9N8HSI2-F1
#
_entry.id   AF-A0A9N8HSI2-F1
#
_cell.length_a   1.000
_cell.length_b   1.000
_cell.length_c   1.000
_cell.angle_alpha   90.00
_cell.angle_beta   90.00
_cell.angle_gamma   90.00
#
_symmetry.space_group_name_H-M   'P 1'
#
loop_
_entity.id
_entity.type
_entity.pdbx_description
1 polymer ?
#
loop_
_entity_poly.entity_id
_entity_poly.type
_entity_poly.pdbx_seq_one_letter_code
_entity_poly.pdbx_strand_id
1 'polypeptide(L)'
;MSVTNGHGSRPASSRTLKPPSKNPSGSTNINGCTNSKGLAALLGGLVIFTVFIDVYFLTSKNLSLSKFNIRHRQRHMGGYDKAGKHNPSYLSKMTWESKRKFAFQDENNQHKLPVLKTRNKETVSSKQEFGRAPVLKVFEQAGIPPLNNTIIETLPTWDQIVRVIGPKPVIGGLDTCEAFKQSVPAVERMLGSSGMFNTGTNLVTHLLKNNCKIPERVEKYGIDASREAHGMRWQVPWGKHSPAKYKEEHSTEKAKAINKEWIMPVVTIRHPYSWMHSMCKNGYTAKWRHGFKGQNCPNLKPRGQWNEVTTKFANGRTEYSDSLAHLWNDWYKMYIEDAKYPRLIVRLEDLMFHAEETTTQICTCVGGEIRTDRNFTYILDSAKADSPGHDKSTGFIQAWIKYSKPMPPRGNFRPKDYEAAKEALNEDYMHMFHYDHPPPGDEKDAR
;
A
#
# COMPACT_ATOMS: atom_id res chain seq x y z
N MET A 1 22.60 -67.09 -19.66
CA MET A 1 22.91 -66.73 -21.05
C MET A 1 23.26 -65.26 -21.09
N SER A 2 24.54 -64.96 -21.31
CA SER A 2 25.11 -63.63 -21.42
C SER A 2 24.74 -62.98 -22.75
N VAL A 3 24.39 -61.69 -22.75
CA VAL A 3 24.67 -60.79 -23.88
C VAL A 3 25.13 -59.44 -23.33
N THR A 4 26.24 -59.00 -23.89
CA THR A 4 27.11 -57.88 -23.53
C THR A 4 26.85 -56.63 -24.38
N ASN A 5 27.32 -55.49 -23.87
CA ASN A 5 27.78 -54.26 -24.56
C ASN A 5 26.70 -53.31 -25.14
N GLY A 6 26.85 -51.97 -25.07
CA GLY A 6 28.05 -51.21 -24.78
C GLY A 6 27.82 -49.72 -24.51
N HIS A 7 28.89 -49.12 -23.98
CA HIS A 7 29.09 -47.70 -23.70
C HIS A 7 29.11 -46.82 -24.96
N GLY A 8 28.62 -45.58 -24.79
CA GLY A 8 28.80 -44.48 -25.74
C GLY A 8 28.96 -43.16 -24.99
N SER A 9 30.19 -42.87 -24.54
CA SER A 9 30.60 -41.62 -23.88
C SER A 9 30.81 -40.53 -24.93
N ARG A 10 30.17 -39.36 -24.77
CA ARG A 10 30.44 -38.15 -25.57
C ARG A 10 31.51 -37.28 -24.87
N PRO A 11 32.48 -36.70 -25.61
CA PRO A 11 33.52 -35.87 -25.02
C PRO A 11 33.04 -34.43 -24.78
N ALA A 12 33.44 -33.89 -23.62
CA ALA A 12 33.29 -32.49 -23.24
C ALA A 12 34.28 -31.60 -24.01
N SER A 13 33.76 -30.56 -24.66
CA SER A 13 34.56 -29.51 -25.31
C SER A 13 35.04 -28.51 -24.26
N SER A 14 36.32 -28.58 -23.91
CA SER A 14 37.02 -27.59 -23.08
C SER A 14 37.33 -26.31 -23.89
N ARG A 15 36.66 -25.20 -23.57
CA ARG A 15 37.12 -23.85 -23.96
C ARG A 15 38.15 -23.36 -22.96
N THR A 16 39.39 -23.27 -23.41
CA THR A 16 40.51 -22.58 -22.78
C THR A 16 40.27 -21.08 -22.71
N LEU A 17 40.13 -20.53 -21.51
CA LEU A 17 40.20 -19.10 -21.24
C LEU A 17 41.66 -18.70 -21.00
N LYS A 18 42.13 -17.71 -21.77
CA LYS A 18 43.43 -17.06 -21.62
C LYS A 18 43.52 -16.28 -20.30
N PRO A 19 44.67 -16.30 -19.61
CA PRO A 19 44.91 -15.42 -18.46
C PRO A 19 45.26 -13.99 -18.91
N PRO A 20 44.86 -12.95 -18.16
CA PRO A 20 45.29 -11.58 -18.43
C PRO A 20 46.72 -11.35 -17.93
N SER A 21 47.50 -10.65 -18.78
CA SER A 21 48.90 -10.32 -18.58
C SER A 21 49.11 -9.31 -17.45
N LYS A 22 50.16 -9.55 -16.67
CA LYS A 22 50.75 -8.62 -15.71
C LYS A 22 51.68 -7.61 -16.41
N ASN A 23 51.84 -6.47 -15.72
CA ASN A 23 52.96 -5.50 -15.70
C ASN A 23 52.70 -4.11 -16.33
N PRO A 24 53.40 -3.04 -15.90
CA PRO A 24 54.17 -2.84 -14.67
C PRO A 24 53.85 -1.52 -13.91
N SER A 25 54.35 -1.52 -12.68
CA SER A 25 54.69 -0.39 -11.82
C SER A 25 55.32 0.82 -12.54
N GLY A 26 54.75 2.01 -12.30
CA GLY A 26 55.40 3.30 -12.52
C GLY A 26 55.41 4.10 -11.22
N SER A 27 56.54 4.08 -10.53
CA SER A 27 56.84 4.94 -9.38
C SER A 27 57.40 6.27 -9.87
N THR A 28 56.81 7.39 -9.44
CA THR A 28 57.49 8.69 -9.44
C THR A 28 57.34 9.34 -8.08
N ASN A 29 58.42 9.25 -7.32
CA ASN A 29 58.79 10.17 -6.25
C ASN A 29 58.91 11.59 -6.82
N ILE A 30 58.26 12.56 -6.19
CA ILE A 30 58.76 13.95 -6.17
C ILE A 30 58.73 14.40 -4.71
N ASN A 31 59.91 14.38 -4.10
CA ASN A 31 60.24 15.10 -2.88
C ASN A 31 60.50 16.57 -3.22
N GLY A 32 60.02 17.46 -2.34
CA GLY A 32 60.78 18.61 -1.87
C GLY A 32 60.73 19.89 -2.70
N CYS A 33 60.11 20.93 -2.15
CA CYS A 33 60.79 22.21 -2.02
C CYS A 33 60.25 23.02 -0.84
N THR A 34 61.19 23.45 -0.01
CA THR A 34 61.07 24.22 1.22
C THR A 34 60.98 25.73 0.99
N ASN A 35 60.33 26.41 1.92
CA ASN A 35 60.62 27.77 2.45
C ASN A 35 60.79 28.95 1.48
N SER A 36 59.93 29.98 1.66
CA SER A 36 60.44 31.33 1.96
C SER A 36 59.40 32.18 2.69
N LYS A 37 59.89 32.83 3.74
CA LYS A 37 59.26 33.86 4.58
C LYS A 37 59.05 35.16 3.80
N GLY A 38 58.11 36.00 4.27
CA GLY A 38 58.36 37.44 4.37
C GLY A 38 57.27 38.39 3.90
N LEU A 39 56.69 39.10 4.88
CA LEU A 39 56.14 40.47 4.87
C LEU A 39 54.97 40.81 3.91
N ALA A 40 54.09 41.77 4.17
CA ALA A 40 53.59 42.53 5.33
C ALA A 40 52.62 43.59 4.75
N ALA A 41 51.49 43.81 5.43
CA ALA A 41 50.66 45.03 5.42
C ALA A 41 49.95 45.40 4.08
N LEU A 42 48.72 45.92 4.02
CA LEU A 42 48.09 47.01 4.77
C LEU A 42 46.59 47.06 4.40
N LEU A 43 45.75 47.53 5.35
CA LEU A 43 44.39 48.10 5.21
C LEU A 43 43.26 47.09 4.91
N GLY A 44 42.13 47.02 5.61
CA GLY A 44 41.44 47.98 6.47
C GLY A 44 39.95 47.86 6.12
N GLY A 45 39.09 47.40 7.03
CA GLY A 45 37.67 47.18 6.71
C GLY A 45 36.88 46.56 7.86
N LEU A 46 36.59 47.39 8.86
CA LEU A 46 35.76 47.11 10.02
C LEU A 46 34.28 46.95 9.57
N VAL A 47 33.66 45.79 9.80
CA VAL A 47 32.19 45.67 9.84
C VAL A 47 31.80 44.91 11.09
N ILE A 48 31.27 45.66 12.04
CA ILE A 48 30.63 45.20 13.27
C ILE A 48 29.22 44.73 12.90
N PHE A 49 28.88 43.47 13.17
CA PHE A 49 27.48 43.05 13.29
C PHE A 49 27.23 42.62 14.73
N THR A 50 26.47 43.48 15.40
CA THR A 50 25.94 43.29 16.74
C THR A 50 24.87 42.21 16.77
N VAL A 51 24.93 41.42 17.83
CA VAL A 51 23.95 40.44 18.29
C VAL A 51 22.66 41.15 18.70
N PHE A 52 21.51 40.74 18.15
CA PHE A 52 20.20 41.08 18.72
C PHE A 52 19.57 39.81 19.31
N ILE A 53 19.52 39.81 20.65
CA ILE A 53 18.61 39.02 21.48
C ILE A 53 17.39 39.92 21.67
N ASP A 54 16.19 39.42 21.35
CA ASP A 54 14.95 40.03 21.83
C ASP A 54 14.06 38.97 22.49
N VAL A 55 14.13 38.98 23.81
CA VAL A 55 13.10 38.55 24.75
C VAL A 55 12.29 39.80 25.06
N TYR A 56 10.97 39.85 24.84
CA TYR A 56 10.13 40.73 25.64
C TYR A 56 8.70 40.22 25.87
N PHE A 57 8.32 40.44 27.12
CA PHE A 57 7.08 40.21 27.83
C PHE A 57 5.92 41.11 27.36
N LEU A 58 4.71 40.60 27.60
CA LEU A 58 3.44 41.26 27.95
C LEU A 58 3.41 42.80 28.01
N THR A 59 2.41 43.41 27.39
CA THR A 59 1.45 44.30 28.08
C THR A 59 0.17 44.51 27.27
N SER A 60 -0.87 44.73 28.04
CA SER A 60 -2.29 44.82 27.78
C SER A 60 -2.75 46.16 27.20
N LYS A 61 -3.88 46.16 26.47
CA LYS A 61 -4.95 47.19 26.56
C LYS A 61 -6.21 46.80 25.76
N ASN A 62 -7.27 46.56 26.53
CA ASN A 62 -8.66 47.01 26.38
C ASN A 62 -9.26 47.23 24.98
N LEU A 63 -10.32 46.47 24.67
CA LEU A 63 -11.43 46.95 23.84
C LEU A 63 -12.76 46.30 24.24
N SER A 64 -13.59 47.15 24.85
CA SER A 64 -15.04 47.33 24.69
C SER A 64 -15.96 46.09 24.65
N LEU A 65 -16.66 45.90 25.76
CA LEU A 65 -17.88 45.10 25.91
C LEU A 65 -19.08 45.83 25.29
N SER A 66 -19.73 45.23 24.29
CA SER A 66 -21.12 45.52 23.95
C SER A 66 -22.00 44.32 24.28
N LYS A 67 -23.08 44.62 25.02
CA LYS A 67 -24.08 43.71 25.58
C LYS A 67 -24.84 43.00 24.46
N PHE A 68 -25.00 41.68 24.54
CA PHE A 68 -26.00 40.94 23.76
C PHE A 68 -26.96 40.17 24.67
N ASN A 69 -28.25 40.46 24.47
CA ASN A 69 -29.41 39.93 25.16
C ASN A 69 -29.63 38.44 24.83
N ILE A 70 -29.82 37.61 25.86
CA ILE A 70 -30.30 36.23 25.71
C ILE A 70 -31.83 36.23 25.76
N ARG A 71 -32.49 35.96 24.63
CA ARG A 71 -33.90 35.54 24.58
C ARG A 71 -33.96 34.03 24.39
N HIS A 72 -34.54 33.34 25.37
CA HIS A 72 -34.97 31.95 25.26
C HIS A 72 -36.00 31.79 24.13
N ARG A 73 -35.78 30.83 23.23
CA ARG A 73 -36.80 30.35 22.29
C ARG A 73 -36.70 28.83 22.18
N GLN A 74 -37.65 28.13 22.82
CA GLN A 74 -37.94 26.73 22.52
C GLN A 74 -38.39 26.63 21.06
N ARG A 75 -37.84 25.67 20.30
CA ARG A 75 -38.42 25.22 19.03
C ARG A 75 -38.35 23.70 18.90
N HIS A 76 -39.47 23.17 18.44
CA HIS A 76 -39.80 21.79 18.14
C HIS A 76 -38.80 21.07 17.23
N MET A 77 -38.66 19.76 17.48
CA MET A 77 -37.94 18.81 16.63
C MET A 77 -38.79 18.41 15.41
N GLY A 78 -38.19 18.50 14.21
CA GLY A 78 -38.75 17.98 12.96
C GLY A 78 -37.73 18.14 11.82
N GLY A 79 -37.00 17.06 11.51
CA GLY A 79 -35.83 17.04 10.61
C GLY A 79 -36.11 16.53 9.18
N TYR A 80 -37.25 16.90 8.59
CA TYR A 80 -37.57 16.56 7.20
C TYR A 80 -38.06 17.82 6.47
N ASP A 81 -37.61 18.00 5.23
CA ASP A 81 -38.23 19.01 4.36
C ASP A 81 -39.60 18.51 3.85
N LYS A 82 -40.36 19.40 3.22
CA LYS A 82 -41.70 19.08 2.65
C LYS A 82 -41.65 18.01 1.54
N ALA A 83 -40.46 17.59 1.11
CA ALA A 83 -40.25 16.55 0.10
C ALA A 83 -39.72 15.23 0.70
N GLY A 84 -39.65 15.11 2.04
CA GLY A 84 -39.15 13.91 2.72
C GLY A 84 -37.65 13.69 2.57
N LYS A 85 -36.89 14.69 2.11
CA LYS A 85 -35.43 14.61 1.96
C LYS A 85 -34.74 15.16 3.20
N HIS A 86 -33.65 14.51 3.59
CA HIS A 86 -32.84 14.93 4.73
C HIS A 86 -32.11 16.24 4.42
N ASN A 87 -32.20 17.19 5.34
CA ASN A 87 -31.50 18.47 5.26
C ASN A 87 -29.98 18.24 5.45
N PRO A 88 -29.12 18.53 4.45
CA PRO A 88 -27.67 18.27 4.52
C PRO A 88 -26.96 19.01 5.68
N SER A 89 -27.52 20.12 6.15
CA SER A 89 -26.97 20.90 7.27
C SER A 89 -27.11 20.22 8.64
N TYR A 90 -27.95 19.17 8.72
CA TYR A 90 -28.17 18.43 9.97
C TYR A 90 -27.09 17.37 10.20
N LEU A 91 -26.63 16.70 9.12
CA LEU A 91 -25.59 15.68 9.20
C LEU A 91 -24.21 16.26 9.54
N SER A 92 -23.91 17.51 9.16
CA SER A 92 -22.62 18.14 9.48
C SER A 92 -22.43 18.43 10.98
N LYS A 93 -23.53 18.54 11.74
CA LYS A 93 -23.52 18.86 13.19
C LYS A 93 -23.57 17.64 14.10
N MET A 94 -23.74 16.43 13.56
CA MET A 94 -23.79 15.20 14.35
C MET A 94 -22.40 14.80 14.88
N THR A 95 -22.37 14.36 16.14
CA THR A 95 -21.21 13.69 16.71
C THR A 95 -20.91 12.38 15.96
N TRP A 96 -19.66 11.92 16.02
CA TRP A 96 -19.22 10.70 15.33
C TRP A 96 -20.06 9.47 15.73
N GLU A 97 -20.39 9.30 17.02
CA GLU A 97 -21.26 8.21 17.49
C GLU A 97 -22.69 8.29 16.94
N SER A 98 -23.22 9.50 16.75
CA SER A 98 -24.56 9.70 16.17
C SER A 98 -24.58 9.38 14.68
N LYS A 99 -23.51 9.73 13.94
CA LYS A 99 -23.34 9.37 12.53
C LYS A 99 -23.25 7.85 12.35
N ARG A 100 -22.54 7.17 13.25
CA ARG A 100 -22.42 5.70 13.26
C ARG A 100 -23.77 5.01 13.49
N LYS A 101 -24.59 5.49 14.43
CA LYS A 101 -25.94 4.95 14.68
C LYS A 101 -26.90 5.22 13.51
N PHE A 102 -26.80 6.39 12.89
CA PHE A 102 -27.67 6.78 11.77
C PHE A 102 -27.38 5.96 10.49
N ALA A 103 -26.11 5.72 10.16
CA ALA A 103 -25.72 4.89 9.01
C ALA A 103 -26.21 3.43 9.16
N PHE A 104 -26.25 2.90 10.38
CA PHE A 104 -26.70 1.54 10.66
C PHE A 104 -28.23 1.35 10.50
N GLN A 105 -29.01 2.44 10.58
CA GLN A 105 -30.47 2.39 10.38
C GLN A 105 -30.88 2.47 8.90
N ASP A 106 -30.10 3.15 8.06
CA ASP A 106 -30.42 3.35 6.65
C ASP A 106 -30.14 2.09 5.79
N GLU A 107 -29.10 1.31 6.15
CA GLU A 107 -28.80 0.02 5.49
C GLU A 107 -29.89 -1.04 5.69
N ASN A 108 -30.66 -0.97 6.79
CA ASN A 108 -31.76 -1.91 7.05
C ASN A 108 -33.02 -1.65 6.18
N ASN A 109 -33.08 -0.56 5.41
CA ASN A 109 -34.30 -0.15 4.72
C ASN A 109 -34.29 -0.36 3.18
N GLN A 110 -33.19 -0.85 2.58
CA GLN A 110 -33.06 -0.90 1.11
C GLN A 110 -33.14 -2.27 0.41
N HIS A 111 -33.47 -3.38 1.09
CA HIS A 111 -33.64 -4.66 0.39
C HIS A 111 -34.90 -5.43 0.81
N LYS A 112 -36.01 -5.20 0.08
CA LYS A 112 -37.13 -6.16 0.04
C LYS A 112 -36.77 -7.30 -0.91
N LEU A 113 -36.29 -8.42 -0.36
CA LEU A 113 -36.09 -9.67 -1.09
C LEU A 113 -37.38 -10.50 -1.12
N PRO A 114 -37.59 -11.32 -2.17
CA PRO A 114 -38.78 -12.16 -2.32
C PRO A 114 -38.84 -13.27 -1.26
N VAL A 115 -40.05 -13.52 -0.76
CA VAL A 115 -40.36 -14.56 0.22
C VAL A 115 -40.18 -15.95 -0.43
N LEU A 116 -39.09 -16.64 -0.08
CA LEU A 116 -38.83 -18.02 -0.49
C LEU A 116 -39.49 -19.00 0.49
N LYS A 117 -40.22 -19.96 -0.07
CA LYS A 117 -40.91 -21.03 0.65
C LYS A 117 -39.91 -21.91 1.41
N THR A 118 -40.22 -22.18 2.67
CA THR A 118 -39.50 -23.05 3.60
C THR A 118 -39.44 -24.49 3.08
N ARG A 119 -38.22 -24.95 2.74
CA ARG A 119 -37.89 -26.36 2.48
C ARG A 119 -37.13 -26.91 3.70
N ASN A 120 -37.36 -28.18 4.00
CA ASN A 120 -36.90 -28.87 5.20
C ASN A 120 -35.42 -28.68 5.53
N LYS A 121 -35.16 -28.39 6.80
CA LYS A 121 -33.90 -27.97 7.41
C LYS A 121 -33.12 -29.21 7.88
N GLU A 122 -32.59 -29.99 6.94
CA GLU A 122 -31.71 -31.13 7.27
C GLU A 122 -30.26 -30.63 7.40
N THR A 123 -29.72 -30.72 8.62
CA THR A 123 -28.32 -31.04 9.04
C THR A 123 -27.08 -30.53 8.28
N VAL A 124 -27.20 -29.53 7.38
CA VAL A 124 -26.06 -28.87 6.72
C VAL A 124 -25.28 -27.91 7.67
N SER A 125 -25.79 -27.65 8.88
CA SER A 125 -25.26 -26.60 9.78
C SER A 125 -23.84 -26.86 10.32
N SER A 126 -23.47 -28.09 10.71
CA SER A 126 -22.29 -28.26 11.58
C SER A 126 -20.93 -28.17 10.88
N LYS A 127 -20.80 -28.70 9.65
CA LYS A 127 -19.52 -28.64 8.90
C LYS A 127 -19.25 -27.26 8.29
N GLN A 128 -20.30 -26.57 7.87
CA GLN A 128 -20.19 -25.25 7.22
C GLN A 128 -19.80 -24.15 8.21
N GLU A 129 -20.18 -24.30 9.48
CA GLU A 129 -19.76 -23.43 10.58
C GLU A 129 -18.28 -23.64 10.94
N PHE A 130 -17.80 -24.89 10.98
CA PHE A 130 -16.42 -25.20 11.40
C PHE A 130 -15.36 -24.54 10.50
N GLY A 131 -15.56 -24.55 9.18
CA GLY A 131 -14.63 -23.94 8.23
C GLY A 131 -14.54 -22.41 8.30
N ARG A 132 -15.48 -21.73 8.97
CA ARG A 132 -15.51 -20.26 9.14
C ARG A 132 -15.00 -19.80 10.49
N ALA A 133 -14.76 -20.71 11.44
CA ALA A 133 -14.31 -20.35 12.79
C ALA A 133 -13.07 -19.44 12.80
N PRO A 134 -12.01 -19.66 11.97
CA PRO A 134 -10.87 -18.74 11.92
C PRO A 134 -11.25 -17.32 11.45
N VAL A 135 -12.17 -17.22 10.49
CA VAL A 135 -12.64 -15.93 9.95
C VAL A 135 -13.44 -15.16 11.00
N LEU A 136 -14.35 -15.85 11.69
CA LEU A 136 -15.16 -15.24 12.75
C LEU A 136 -14.29 -14.79 13.94
N LYS A 137 -13.25 -15.55 14.28
CA LYS A 137 -12.26 -15.16 15.29
C LYS A 137 -11.55 -13.86 14.93
N VAL A 138 -11.15 -13.67 13.67
CA VAL A 138 -10.55 -12.40 13.22
C VAL A 138 -11.53 -11.24 13.39
N PHE A 139 -12.81 -11.43 13.08
CA PHE A 139 -13.82 -10.38 13.27
C PHE A 139 -14.10 -10.06 14.74
N GLU A 140 -14.12 -11.07 15.60
CA GLU A 140 -14.20 -10.89 17.05
C GLU A 140 -12.97 -10.10 17.58
N GLN A 141 -11.76 -10.49 17.18
CA GLN A 141 -10.52 -9.77 17.53
C GLN A 141 -10.52 -8.33 17.02
N ALA A 142 -11.15 -8.10 15.87
CA ALA A 142 -11.34 -6.79 15.28
C ALA A 142 -12.41 -5.94 16.01
N GLY A 143 -13.07 -6.47 17.04
CA GLY A 143 -14.12 -5.79 17.80
C GLY A 143 -15.43 -5.65 17.03
N ILE A 144 -15.66 -6.48 16.02
CA ILE A 144 -16.92 -6.52 15.27
C ILE A 144 -17.94 -7.31 16.10
N PRO A 145 -19.14 -6.76 16.38
CA PRO A 145 -20.19 -7.49 17.07
C PRO A 145 -20.56 -8.80 16.35
N PRO A 146 -21.17 -9.77 17.06
CA PRO A 146 -21.64 -11.00 16.44
C PRO A 146 -22.47 -10.73 15.19
N LEU A 147 -22.08 -11.36 14.08
CA LEU A 147 -22.73 -11.19 12.78
C LEU A 147 -24.03 -12.01 12.71
N ASN A 148 -25.01 -11.52 11.96
CA ASN A 148 -26.20 -12.32 11.68
C ASN A 148 -25.90 -13.46 10.69
N ASN A 149 -26.73 -14.50 10.70
CA ASN A 149 -26.55 -15.69 9.86
C ASN A 149 -26.44 -15.36 8.37
N THR A 150 -27.23 -14.39 7.88
CA THR A 150 -27.18 -13.96 6.48
C THR A 150 -25.79 -13.47 6.08
N ILE A 151 -25.13 -12.67 6.92
CA ILE A 151 -23.76 -12.21 6.65
C ILE A 151 -22.79 -13.40 6.75
N ILE A 152 -22.91 -14.24 7.78
CA ILE A 152 -22.03 -15.39 8.00
C ILE A 152 -22.03 -16.33 6.79
N GLU A 153 -23.20 -16.58 6.20
CA GLU A 153 -23.34 -17.41 4.99
C GLU A 153 -22.57 -16.85 3.78
N THR A 154 -22.43 -15.52 3.69
CA THR A 154 -21.68 -14.85 2.61
C THR A 154 -20.17 -14.80 2.84
N LEU A 155 -19.71 -15.06 4.06
CA LEU A 155 -18.28 -15.07 4.38
C LEU A 155 -17.59 -16.28 3.75
N PRO A 156 -16.32 -16.14 3.36
CA PRO A 156 -15.52 -17.27 2.92
C PRO A 156 -15.24 -18.23 4.08
N THR A 157 -14.97 -19.49 3.75
CA THR A 157 -14.27 -20.39 4.67
C THR A 157 -12.78 -20.07 4.67
N TRP A 158 -12.06 -20.51 5.71
CA TRP A 158 -10.60 -20.37 5.73
C TRP A 158 -9.94 -21.13 4.58
N ASP A 159 -10.41 -22.34 4.26
CA ASP A 159 -9.91 -23.12 3.12
C ASP A 159 -10.08 -22.39 1.79
N GLN A 160 -11.15 -21.61 1.63
CA GLN A 160 -11.36 -20.78 0.44
C GLN A 160 -10.30 -19.67 0.37
N ILE A 161 -10.00 -19.00 1.48
CA ILE A 161 -8.93 -18.00 1.55
C ILE A 161 -7.58 -18.64 1.22
N VAL A 162 -7.26 -19.78 1.84
CA VAL A 162 -6.01 -20.52 1.61
C VAL A 162 -5.87 -20.94 0.15
N ARG A 163 -6.96 -21.35 -0.50
CA ARG A 163 -6.95 -21.72 -1.92
C ARG A 163 -6.69 -20.53 -2.84
N VAL A 164 -7.21 -19.35 -2.50
CA VAL A 164 -7.14 -18.16 -3.37
C VAL A 164 -5.85 -17.37 -3.14
N ILE A 165 -5.39 -17.27 -1.89
CA ILE A 165 -4.27 -16.40 -1.49
C ILE A 165 -3.06 -17.19 -1.00
N GLY A 166 -3.26 -18.40 -0.49
CA GLY A 166 -2.23 -19.20 0.15
C GLY A 166 -2.33 -19.20 1.68
N PRO A 167 -1.69 -20.17 2.34
CA PRO A 167 -1.79 -20.36 3.79
C PRO A 167 -0.97 -19.37 4.62
N LYS A 168 -0.04 -18.64 3.99
CA LYS A 168 0.89 -17.73 4.66
C LYS A 168 1.09 -16.46 3.82
N PRO A 169 1.50 -15.34 4.44
CA PRO A 169 1.92 -14.15 3.72
C PRO A 169 3.07 -14.44 2.74
N VAL A 170 3.07 -13.72 1.61
CA VAL A 170 4.18 -13.69 0.66
C VAL A 170 4.78 -12.29 0.67
N ILE A 171 5.99 -12.16 1.22
CA ILE A 171 6.70 -10.88 1.37
C ILE A 171 8.05 -10.98 0.66
N GLY A 172 8.22 -10.22 -0.41
CA GLY A 172 9.51 -10.08 -1.08
C GLY A 172 10.46 -9.17 -0.30
N GLY A 173 11.75 -9.49 -0.29
CA GLY A 173 12.80 -8.65 0.28
C GLY A 173 13.07 -8.84 1.78
N LEU A 174 12.47 -9.86 2.43
CA LEU A 174 12.74 -10.19 3.83
C LEU A 174 14.22 -10.51 4.10
N ASP A 175 14.94 -11.00 3.09
CA ASP A 175 16.38 -11.23 3.11
C ASP A 175 17.21 -9.94 3.29
N THR A 176 16.63 -8.77 2.95
CA THR A 176 17.31 -7.47 3.08
C THR A 176 17.18 -6.82 4.46
N CYS A 177 16.35 -7.39 5.35
CA CYS A 177 16.06 -6.83 6.68
C CYS A 177 17.31 -6.70 7.56
N GLU A 178 18.15 -7.73 7.58
CA GLU A 178 19.34 -7.72 8.43
C GLU A 178 20.35 -6.67 7.96
N ALA A 179 20.60 -6.59 6.66
CA ALA A 179 21.46 -5.57 6.08
C ALA A 179 20.97 -4.14 6.42
N PHE A 180 19.66 -3.90 6.33
CA PHE A 180 19.07 -2.61 6.70
C PHE A 180 19.27 -2.26 8.18
N LYS A 181 19.03 -3.23 9.08
CA LYS A 181 19.21 -3.02 10.53
C LYS A 181 20.67 -2.70 10.86
N GLN A 182 21.62 -3.32 10.16
CA GLN A 182 23.04 -3.07 10.34
C GLN A 182 23.49 -1.71 9.78
N SER A 183 22.90 -1.28 8.65
CA SER A 183 23.28 -0.02 8.01
C SER A 183 22.62 1.22 8.62
N VAL A 184 21.49 1.07 9.33
CA VAL A 184 20.73 2.19 9.88
C VAL A 184 20.68 2.11 11.42
N PRO A 185 21.14 3.16 12.13
CA PRO A 185 21.01 3.23 13.59
C PRO A 185 19.57 3.01 14.04
N ALA A 186 19.35 2.19 15.07
CA ALA A 186 18.01 1.77 15.50
C ALA A 186 17.05 2.95 15.74
N VAL A 187 17.56 4.00 16.37
CA VAL A 187 16.81 5.23 16.65
C VAL A 187 16.45 6.04 15.41
N GLU A 188 17.08 5.79 14.25
CA GLU A 188 16.80 6.48 13.00
C GLU A 188 15.97 5.66 12.01
N ARG A 189 15.79 4.35 12.24
CA ARG A 189 15.01 3.46 11.37
C ARG A 189 13.58 3.95 11.21
N MET A 190 13.06 3.86 10.00
CA MET A 190 11.68 4.25 9.65
C MET A 190 11.09 3.27 8.64
N LEU A 191 9.76 3.16 8.63
CA LEU A 191 8.98 2.49 7.59
C LEU A 191 8.16 3.53 6.84
N GLY A 192 8.03 3.38 5.52
CA GLY A 192 7.19 4.24 4.70
C GLY A 192 6.45 3.45 3.64
N SER A 193 5.16 3.71 3.46
CA SER A 193 4.38 3.05 2.41
C SER A 193 4.80 3.54 1.01
N SER A 194 4.81 2.60 0.08
CA SER A 194 4.96 2.84 -1.36
C SER A 194 4.07 1.85 -2.12
N GLY A 195 3.72 2.12 -3.37
CA GLY A 195 2.89 1.24 -4.19
C GLY A 195 2.16 2.01 -5.29
N MET A 196 1.80 1.32 -6.38
CA MET A 196 0.96 1.91 -7.42
C MET A 196 -0.40 2.35 -6.86
N PHE A 197 -1.12 3.19 -7.60
CA PHE A 197 -2.51 3.50 -7.27
C PHE A 197 -3.34 2.21 -7.10
N ASN A 198 -4.31 2.20 -6.19
CA ASN A 198 -5.21 1.06 -5.93
C ASN A 198 -4.56 -0.26 -5.46
N THR A 199 -3.37 -0.20 -4.85
CA THR A 199 -2.66 -1.39 -4.32
C THR A 199 -2.70 -1.53 -2.79
N GLY A 200 -3.34 -0.60 -2.08
CA GLY A 200 -3.48 -0.70 -0.61
C GLY A 200 -2.47 0.08 0.21
N THR A 201 -1.79 1.07 -0.37
CA THR A 201 -0.83 1.91 0.36
C THR A 201 -1.40 2.55 1.63
N ASN A 202 -2.66 3.00 1.62
CA ASN A 202 -3.31 3.50 2.83
C ASN A 202 -3.54 2.38 3.87
N LEU A 203 -3.94 1.18 3.45
CA LEU A 203 -4.19 0.06 4.37
C LEU A 203 -2.92 -0.31 5.13
N VAL A 204 -1.80 -0.52 4.43
CA VAL A 204 -0.52 -0.84 5.10
C VAL A 204 -0.08 0.28 6.02
N THR A 205 -0.31 1.53 5.62
CA THR A 205 0.05 2.69 6.45
C THR A 205 -0.73 2.71 7.77
N HIS A 206 -2.05 2.47 7.71
CA HIS A 206 -2.88 2.44 8.91
C HIS A 206 -2.54 1.24 9.79
N LEU A 207 -2.29 0.06 9.22
CA LEU A 207 -1.86 -1.11 9.98
C LEU A 207 -0.54 -0.85 10.71
N LEU A 208 0.46 -0.29 10.04
CA LEU A 208 1.75 0.04 10.66
C LEU A 208 1.61 1.10 11.75
N LYS A 209 0.94 2.23 11.47
CA LYS A 209 0.77 3.31 12.46
C LYS A 209 0.00 2.88 13.71
N ASN A 210 -0.92 1.91 13.58
CA ASN A 210 -1.68 1.43 14.72
C ASN A 210 -1.00 0.28 15.47
N ASN A 211 -0.23 -0.56 14.78
CA ASN A 211 0.21 -1.82 15.39
C ASN A 211 1.72 -1.90 15.60
N CYS A 212 2.53 -1.08 14.93
CA CYS A 212 3.99 -1.15 15.01
C CYS A 212 4.59 0.04 15.77
N LYS A 213 5.70 -0.19 16.45
CA LYS A 213 6.58 0.85 17.03
C LYS A 213 8.04 0.41 16.94
N ILE A 214 8.97 1.36 16.91
CA ILE A 214 10.41 1.10 17.05
C ILE A 214 10.82 1.50 18.46
N PRO A 215 11.19 0.54 19.35
CA PRO A 215 11.43 0.82 20.77
C PRO A 215 12.38 1.98 21.03
N GLU A 216 13.51 2.03 20.33
CA GLU A 216 14.54 3.06 20.50
C GLU A 216 14.03 4.46 20.13
N ARG A 217 13.07 4.54 19.20
CA ARG A 217 12.39 5.80 18.87
C ARG A 217 11.37 6.18 19.92
N VAL A 218 10.64 5.21 20.48
CA VAL A 218 9.72 5.47 21.61
C VAL A 218 10.49 5.96 22.83
N GLU A 219 11.67 5.41 23.09
CA GLU A 219 12.57 5.86 24.16
C GLU A 219 13.06 7.31 23.91
N LYS A 220 13.54 7.62 22.70
CA LYS A 220 14.04 8.97 22.37
C LYS A 220 12.94 10.05 22.38
N TYR A 221 11.75 9.75 21.85
CA TYR A 221 10.71 10.76 21.62
C TYR A 221 9.58 10.72 22.64
N GLY A 222 9.48 9.67 23.45
CA GLY A 222 8.41 9.46 24.42
C GLY A 222 7.21 8.66 23.87
N ILE A 223 6.45 8.05 24.79
CA ILE A 223 5.29 7.19 24.46
C ILE A 223 4.13 7.95 23.81
N ASP A 224 3.99 9.24 24.14
CA ASP A 224 2.94 10.12 23.64
C ASP A 224 3.31 10.82 22.33
N ALA A 225 4.52 10.58 21.81
CA ALA A 225 4.93 11.14 20.54
C ALA A 225 4.09 10.60 19.38
N SER A 226 4.10 11.34 18.27
CA SER A 226 3.37 10.93 17.07
C SER A 226 3.85 9.57 16.54
N ARG A 227 2.97 8.85 15.84
CA ARG A 227 3.33 7.57 15.20
C ARG A 227 4.47 7.72 14.18
N GLU A 228 4.60 8.90 13.56
CA GLU A 228 5.74 9.19 12.67
C GLU A 228 7.04 9.38 13.46
N ALA A 229 6.97 9.96 14.66
CA ALA A 229 8.11 10.02 15.57
C ALA A 229 8.52 8.61 16.02
N HIS A 230 7.57 7.67 16.18
CA HIS A 230 7.84 6.24 16.42
C HIS A 230 8.30 5.46 15.18
N GLY A 231 8.50 6.14 14.04
CA GLY A 231 9.09 5.58 12.82
C GLY A 231 8.08 5.09 11.77
N MET A 232 6.78 5.17 12.02
CA MET A 232 5.74 4.71 11.08
C MET A 232 5.24 5.87 10.22
N ARG A 233 5.84 6.07 9.05
CA ARG A 233 5.52 7.21 8.17
C ARG A 233 4.32 6.94 7.28
N TRP A 234 3.63 8.02 6.89
CA TRP A 234 2.55 7.93 5.92
C TRP A 234 3.01 7.42 4.55
N GLN A 235 4.18 7.84 4.09
CA GLN A 235 4.75 7.50 2.79
C GLN A 235 6.26 7.60 2.83
N VAL A 236 6.93 7.00 1.84
CA VAL A 236 8.35 7.23 1.55
C VAL A 236 8.64 8.70 1.17
N PRO A 237 9.86 9.22 1.40
CA PRO A 237 10.20 10.62 1.12
C PRO A 237 9.93 11.06 -0.32
N TRP A 238 10.10 10.17 -1.30
CA TRP A 238 9.85 10.44 -2.72
C TRP A 238 8.38 10.25 -3.14
N GLY A 239 7.47 10.02 -2.19
CA GLY A 239 6.03 9.94 -2.41
C GLY A 239 5.50 8.52 -2.62
N LYS A 240 4.32 8.21 -2.05
CA LYS A 240 3.78 6.84 -2.00
C LYS A 240 3.53 6.17 -3.35
N HIS A 241 3.30 6.94 -4.42
CA HIS A 241 2.98 6.40 -5.76
C HIS A 241 4.13 6.55 -6.75
N SER A 242 5.27 7.04 -6.29
CA SER A 242 6.42 7.30 -7.15
C SER A 242 7.24 6.01 -7.36
N PRO A 243 7.75 5.78 -8.58
CA PRO A 243 8.64 4.65 -8.85
C PRO A 243 9.95 4.73 -8.05
N ALA A 244 10.65 3.60 -7.92
CA ALA A 244 11.85 3.47 -7.08
C ALA A 244 12.97 4.47 -7.44
N LYS A 245 13.16 4.76 -8.73
CA LYS A 245 14.19 5.70 -9.23
C LYS A 245 14.06 7.12 -8.68
N TYR A 246 12.85 7.50 -8.25
CA TYR A 246 12.57 8.84 -7.71
C TYR A 246 13.17 9.04 -6.32
N LYS A 247 13.64 7.96 -5.66
CA LYS A 247 14.33 8.06 -4.37
C LYS A 247 15.45 9.08 -4.44
N GLU A 248 16.30 9.07 -5.47
CA GLU A 248 17.42 10.03 -5.54
C GLU A 248 17.01 11.41 -6.06
N GLU A 249 15.91 11.48 -6.82
CA GLU A 249 15.57 12.67 -7.61
C GLU A 249 14.53 13.58 -6.97
N HIS A 250 13.76 13.07 -6.00
CA HIS A 250 12.62 13.79 -5.43
C HIS A 250 12.49 13.56 -3.92
N SER A 251 12.06 14.61 -3.22
CA SER A 251 11.53 14.53 -1.86
C SER A 251 10.27 15.39 -1.79
N THR A 252 9.22 14.86 -1.17
CA THR A 252 8.06 15.65 -0.78
C THR A 252 8.47 16.70 0.26
N GLU A 253 7.77 17.83 0.29
CA GLU A 253 8.11 18.97 1.16
C GLU A 253 8.29 18.57 2.62
N LYS A 254 7.33 17.77 3.13
CA LYS A 254 7.33 17.30 4.53
C LYS A 254 8.44 16.30 4.85
N ALA A 255 9.15 15.79 3.84
CA ALA A 255 10.16 14.75 3.97
C ALA A 255 11.55 15.19 3.46
N LYS A 256 11.75 16.47 3.12
CA LYS A 256 13.03 16.97 2.62
C LYS A 256 14.20 16.74 3.58
N ALA A 257 13.94 16.87 4.89
CA ALA A 257 14.95 16.70 5.94
C ALA A 257 15.19 15.23 6.33
N ILE A 258 14.46 14.28 5.74
CA ILE A 258 14.59 12.86 6.09
C ILE A 258 15.71 12.26 5.25
N ASN A 259 16.69 11.64 5.91
CA ASN A 259 17.65 10.81 5.21
C ASN A 259 16.94 9.59 4.60
N LYS A 260 17.02 9.46 3.28
CA LYS A 260 16.33 8.43 2.51
C LYS A 260 16.92 7.04 2.69
N GLU A 261 18.14 6.92 3.23
CA GLU A 261 18.73 5.63 3.61
C GLU A 261 18.15 5.09 4.92
N TRP A 262 17.52 5.94 5.73
CA TRP A 262 16.97 5.53 7.03
C TRP A 262 15.56 4.95 6.94
N ILE A 263 14.99 4.87 5.74
CA ILE A 263 13.63 4.38 5.55
C ILE A 263 13.61 3.10 4.73
N MET A 264 12.91 2.09 5.25
CA MET A 264 12.57 0.86 4.57
C MET A 264 11.23 1.06 3.84
N PRO A 265 11.19 1.05 2.50
CA PRO A 265 9.95 1.12 1.76
C PRO A 265 9.15 -0.17 1.92
N VAL A 266 7.86 -0.01 2.26
CA VAL A 266 6.88 -1.11 2.26
C VAL A 266 6.02 -0.94 1.02
N VAL A 267 6.42 -1.64 -0.04
CA VAL A 267 5.84 -1.55 -1.38
C VAL A 267 4.64 -2.47 -1.46
N THR A 268 3.43 -1.92 -1.62
CA THR A 268 2.24 -2.74 -1.80
C THR A 268 2.08 -3.17 -3.26
N ILE A 269 1.87 -4.46 -3.47
CA ILE A 269 1.53 -5.08 -4.74
C ILE A 269 0.13 -5.69 -4.67
N ARG A 270 -0.53 -5.82 -5.82
CA ARG A 270 -1.87 -6.39 -5.92
C ARG A 270 -1.94 -7.24 -7.18
N HIS A 271 -2.77 -8.29 -7.14
CA HIS A 271 -3.02 -9.14 -8.29
C HIS A 271 -3.32 -8.30 -9.56
N PRO A 272 -2.56 -8.43 -10.66
CA PRO A 272 -2.59 -7.47 -11.77
C PRO A 272 -3.96 -7.35 -12.45
N TYR A 273 -4.69 -8.45 -12.61
CA TYR A 273 -6.06 -8.42 -13.17
C TYR A 273 -7.04 -7.61 -12.29
N SER A 274 -7.02 -7.87 -10.98
CA SER A 274 -7.82 -7.14 -10.00
C SER A 274 -7.41 -5.68 -9.89
N TRP A 275 -6.12 -5.38 -10.02
CA TRP A 275 -5.59 -4.03 -10.04
C TRP A 275 -6.03 -3.27 -11.30
N MET A 276 -5.89 -3.85 -12.49
CA MET A 276 -6.35 -3.26 -13.75
C MET A 276 -7.85 -2.95 -13.73
N HIS A 277 -8.68 -3.87 -13.21
CA HIS A 277 -10.11 -3.61 -13.02
C HIS A 277 -10.38 -2.43 -12.07
N SER A 278 -9.52 -2.22 -11.07
CA SER A 278 -9.59 -1.06 -10.19
C SER A 278 -9.18 0.23 -10.91
N MET A 279 -8.16 0.18 -11.76
CA MET A 279 -7.73 1.31 -12.58
C MET A 279 -8.81 1.72 -13.59
N CYS A 280 -9.58 0.77 -14.13
CA CYS A 280 -10.76 1.06 -14.95
C CYS A 280 -11.84 1.89 -14.23
N LYS A 281 -11.94 1.77 -12.91
CA LYS A 281 -12.89 2.55 -12.09
C LYS A 281 -12.34 3.91 -11.72
N ASN A 282 -11.04 3.96 -11.41
CA ASN A 282 -10.34 5.19 -11.09
C ASN A 282 -8.88 5.08 -11.55
N GLY A 283 -8.61 5.66 -12.72
CA GLY A 283 -7.27 5.66 -13.33
C GLY A 283 -6.31 6.64 -12.68
N TYR A 284 -6.77 7.51 -11.78
CA TYR A 284 -5.97 8.57 -11.17
C TYR A 284 -5.23 9.41 -12.23
N THR A 285 -3.89 9.43 -12.16
CA THR A 285 -3.03 10.16 -13.09
C THR A 285 -2.65 9.33 -14.33
N ALA A 286 -2.97 8.03 -14.35
CA ALA A 286 -2.79 7.20 -15.53
C ALA A 286 -3.90 7.49 -16.56
N LYS A 287 -3.51 7.68 -17.82
CA LYS A 287 -4.39 8.00 -18.96
C LYS A 287 -4.10 7.05 -20.12
N TRP A 288 -5.15 6.42 -20.64
CA TRP A 288 -5.11 5.55 -21.82
C TRP A 288 -6.49 5.49 -22.45
N ARG A 289 -6.58 5.05 -23.71
CA ARG A 289 -7.86 5.00 -24.43
C ARG A 289 -8.70 3.81 -23.97
N HIS A 290 -9.69 4.03 -23.12
CA HIS A 290 -10.66 2.99 -22.73
C HIS A 290 -12.10 3.48 -22.98
N GLY A 291 -13.02 2.53 -23.19
CA GLY A 291 -14.42 2.87 -23.48
C GLY A 291 -15.09 3.61 -22.31
N PHE A 292 -16.07 4.47 -22.63
CA PHE A 292 -16.92 5.11 -21.62
C PHE A 292 -17.59 4.04 -20.72
N LYS A 293 -17.66 4.30 -19.42
CA LYS A 293 -18.29 3.41 -18.42
C LYS A 293 -17.67 1.99 -18.33
N GLY A 294 -16.42 1.81 -18.74
CA GLY A 294 -15.69 0.55 -18.54
C GLY A 294 -16.11 -0.61 -19.44
N GLN A 295 -16.97 -0.39 -20.44
CA GLN A 295 -17.43 -1.44 -21.35
C GLN A 295 -16.27 -2.10 -22.13
N ASN A 296 -15.23 -1.31 -22.46
CA ASN A 296 -14.00 -1.75 -23.12
C ASN A 296 -12.81 -1.36 -22.22
N CYS A 297 -12.69 -1.98 -21.05
CA CYS A 297 -11.57 -1.75 -20.15
C CYS A 297 -11.06 -3.10 -19.61
N PRO A 298 -9.74 -3.37 -19.58
CA PRO A 298 -8.63 -2.43 -19.77
C PRO A 298 -8.33 -2.00 -21.22
N ASN A 299 -8.82 -2.72 -22.24
CA ASN A 299 -8.55 -2.45 -23.66
C ASN A 299 -7.04 -2.39 -23.95
N LEU A 300 -6.31 -3.48 -23.67
CA LEU A 300 -4.85 -3.54 -23.74
C LEU A 300 -4.31 -3.50 -25.17
N LYS A 301 -5.04 -4.11 -26.13
CA LYS A 301 -4.66 -4.17 -27.55
C LYS A 301 -5.79 -3.76 -28.53
N PRO A 302 -6.24 -2.50 -28.54
CA PRO A 302 -7.24 -2.05 -29.51
C PRO A 302 -6.69 -2.19 -30.92
N ARG A 303 -7.40 -2.93 -31.79
CA ARG A 303 -6.98 -3.21 -33.17
C ARG A 303 -5.63 -3.92 -33.28
N GLY A 304 -5.25 -4.71 -32.26
CA GLY A 304 -4.02 -5.50 -32.26
C GLY A 304 -2.74 -4.73 -31.89
N GLN A 305 -2.83 -3.42 -31.67
CA GLN A 305 -1.71 -2.59 -31.21
C GLN A 305 -1.83 -2.31 -29.71
N TRP A 306 -0.71 -2.26 -29.00
CA TRP A 306 -0.70 -1.91 -27.58
C TRP A 306 -1.31 -0.52 -27.31
N ASN A 307 -2.09 -0.42 -26.24
CA ASN A 307 -2.78 0.81 -25.85
C ASN A 307 -1.96 1.60 -24.85
N GLU A 308 -1.09 2.47 -25.37
CA GLU A 308 -0.16 3.26 -24.56
C GLU A 308 -0.85 3.93 -23.36
N VAL A 309 -0.16 3.86 -22.21
CA VAL A 309 -0.56 4.50 -20.97
C VAL A 309 0.45 5.57 -20.63
N THR A 310 -0.05 6.78 -20.39
CA THR A 310 0.75 7.87 -19.82
C THR A 310 0.42 8.01 -18.35
N THR A 311 1.42 8.12 -17.48
CA THR A 311 1.21 8.30 -16.04
C THR A 311 2.02 9.48 -15.53
N LYS A 312 1.34 10.44 -14.89
CA LYS A 312 1.98 11.56 -14.22
C LYS A 312 2.32 11.20 -12.77
N PHE A 313 3.58 11.30 -12.39
CA PHE A 313 4.09 11.09 -11.04
C PHE A 313 4.47 12.42 -10.37
N ALA A 314 5.12 12.34 -9.21
CA ALA A 314 5.62 13.51 -8.49
C ALA A 314 6.51 14.39 -9.39
N ASN A 315 6.57 15.69 -9.08
CA ASN A 315 7.26 16.71 -9.88
C ASN A 315 6.73 16.87 -11.32
N GLY A 316 5.52 16.37 -11.63
CA GLY A 316 4.91 16.51 -12.96
C GLY A 316 5.56 15.65 -14.06
N ARG A 317 6.47 14.76 -13.68
CA ARG A 317 7.13 13.84 -14.60
C ARG A 317 6.12 12.85 -15.17
N THR A 318 6.18 12.65 -16.48
CA THR A 318 5.28 11.74 -17.20
C THR A 318 6.09 10.55 -17.69
N GLU A 319 5.64 9.35 -17.36
CA GLU A 319 6.21 8.09 -17.86
C GLU A 319 5.22 7.45 -18.83
N TYR A 320 5.76 6.65 -19.74
CA TYR A 320 5.02 5.97 -20.80
C TYR A 320 5.22 4.47 -20.66
N SER A 321 4.14 3.71 -20.84
CA SER A 321 4.15 2.25 -20.89
C SER A 321 3.27 1.78 -22.04
N ASP A 322 3.64 0.69 -22.70
CA ASP A 322 2.95 0.22 -23.90
C ASP A 322 1.47 -0.13 -23.64
N SER A 323 1.14 -0.62 -22.44
CA SER A 323 -0.24 -0.88 -22.02
C SER A 323 -0.39 -0.79 -20.51
N LEU A 324 -1.64 -0.93 -20.01
CA LEU A 324 -1.88 -0.92 -18.57
C LEU A 324 -1.22 -2.12 -17.86
N ALA A 325 -1.08 -3.25 -18.54
CA ALA A 325 -0.33 -4.40 -18.02
C ALA A 325 1.18 -4.11 -17.98
N HIS A 326 1.74 -3.46 -19.02
CA HIS A 326 3.14 -3.04 -19.00
C HIS A 326 3.41 -2.01 -17.90
N LEU A 327 2.50 -1.06 -17.65
CA LEU A 327 2.63 -0.12 -16.53
C LEU A 327 2.79 -0.85 -15.19
N TRP A 328 2.09 -1.96 -14.98
CA TRP A 328 2.27 -2.80 -13.78
C TRP A 328 3.68 -3.38 -13.73
N ASN A 329 4.14 -4.02 -14.81
CA ASN A 329 5.49 -4.59 -14.88
C ASN A 329 6.58 -3.52 -14.69
N ASP A 330 6.51 -2.43 -15.44
CA ASP A 330 7.52 -1.36 -15.46
C ASP A 330 7.69 -0.75 -14.07
N TRP A 331 6.58 -0.52 -13.38
CA TRP A 331 6.61 0.08 -12.04
C TRP A 331 7.22 -0.88 -11.02
N TYR A 332 6.84 -2.16 -11.04
CA TYR A 332 7.38 -3.14 -10.10
C TYR A 332 8.81 -3.55 -10.43
N LYS A 333 9.21 -3.58 -11.70
CA LYS A 333 10.61 -3.80 -12.12
C LYS A 333 11.56 -2.85 -11.41
N MET A 334 11.19 -1.57 -11.31
CA MET A 334 12.04 -0.58 -10.65
C MET A 334 12.27 -0.91 -9.17
N TYR A 335 11.29 -1.51 -8.50
CA TYR A 335 11.45 -1.99 -7.12
C TYR A 335 12.00 -3.41 -7.04
N ILE A 336 11.80 -4.31 -8.00
CA ILE A 336 12.24 -5.70 -7.89
C ILE A 336 13.68 -5.84 -8.36
N GLU A 337 14.04 -5.25 -9.49
CA GLU A 337 15.34 -5.47 -10.16
C GLU A 337 16.29 -4.27 -10.00
N ASP A 338 15.77 -3.06 -10.19
CA ASP A 338 16.62 -1.87 -10.32
C ASP A 338 17.05 -1.31 -8.96
N ALA A 339 16.17 -1.34 -7.95
CA ALA A 339 16.45 -0.81 -6.63
C ALA A 339 17.67 -1.50 -5.98
N LYS A 340 18.65 -0.70 -5.57
CA LYS A 340 19.88 -1.16 -4.90
C LYS A 340 19.88 -0.96 -3.38
N TYR A 341 18.70 -0.69 -2.82
CA TYR A 341 18.48 -0.47 -1.39
C TYR A 341 17.48 -1.50 -0.84
N PRO A 342 17.48 -1.76 0.48
CA PRO A 342 16.52 -2.64 1.12
C PRO A 342 15.07 -2.19 0.94
N ARG A 343 14.15 -3.12 0.67
CA ARG A 343 12.71 -2.86 0.61
C ARG A 343 11.93 -4.12 0.95
N LEU A 344 10.67 -3.94 1.28
CA LEU A 344 9.70 -5.03 1.36
C LEU A 344 8.66 -4.86 0.26
N ILE A 345 8.24 -5.96 -0.38
CA ILE A 345 7.12 -5.97 -1.32
C ILE A 345 6.04 -6.91 -0.77
N VAL A 346 4.86 -6.36 -0.49
CA VAL A 346 3.79 -7.04 0.25
C VAL A 346 2.49 -7.04 -0.56
N ARG A 347 1.80 -8.17 -0.61
CA ARG A 347 0.52 -8.27 -1.31
C ARG A 347 -0.57 -7.55 -0.52
N LEU A 348 -1.47 -6.85 -1.21
CA LEU A 348 -2.69 -6.29 -0.62
C LEU A 348 -3.48 -7.37 0.10
N GLU A 349 -3.57 -8.53 -0.52
CA GLU A 349 -4.34 -9.67 -0.06
C GLU A 349 -3.81 -10.18 1.28
N ASP A 350 -2.50 -10.21 1.49
CA ASP A 350 -1.89 -10.62 2.77
C ASP A 350 -2.14 -9.59 3.88
N LEU A 351 -2.11 -8.29 3.55
CA LEU A 351 -2.49 -7.23 4.49
C LEU A 351 -3.96 -7.32 4.93
N MET A 352 -4.80 -8.02 4.17
CA MET A 352 -6.21 -8.18 4.47
C MET A 352 -6.51 -9.45 5.26
N PHE A 353 -6.00 -10.59 4.78
CA PHE A 353 -6.34 -11.92 5.32
C PHE A 353 -5.36 -12.40 6.39
N HIS A 354 -4.12 -11.95 6.31
CA HIS A 354 -3.03 -12.27 7.25
C HIS A 354 -2.49 -11.00 7.90
N ALA A 355 -3.38 -10.05 8.23
CA ALA A 355 -3.02 -8.69 8.59
C ALA A 355 -2.03 -8.62 9.77
N GLU A 356 -2.28 -9.38 10.83
CA GLU A 356 -1.44 -9.42 12.03
C GLU A 356 -0.06 -10.03 11.74
N GLU A 357 -0.03 -11.20 11.09
CA GLU A 357 1.22 -11.88 10.72
C GLU A 357 2.07 -11.03 9.76
N THR A 358 1.44 -10.48 8.71
CA THR A 358 2.11 -9.64 7.71
C THR A 358 2.67 -8.37 8.35
N THR A 359 1.88 -7.68 9.18
CA THR A 359 2.32 -6.46 9.87
C THR A 359 3.46 -6.76 10.85
N THR A 360 3.42 -7.91 11.52
CA THR A 360 4.49 -8.36 12.44
C THR A 360 5.80 -8.57 11.70
N GLN A 361 5.78 -9.27 10.56
CA GLN A 361 6.98 -9.49 9.74
C GLN A 361 7.56 -8.17 9.20
N ILE A 362 6.71 -7.25 8.75
CA ILE A 362 7.15 -5.90 8.30
C ILE A 362 7.79 -5.12 9.46
N CYS A 363 7.14 -5.12 10.63
CA CYS A 363 7.59 -4.34 11.79
C CYS A 363 8.94 -4.85 12.31
N THR A 364 9.08 -6.17 12.47
CA THR A 364 10.30 -6.82 12.96
C THR A 364 11.47 -6.70 12.00
N CYS A 365 11.22 -6.61 10.68
CA CYS A 365 12.25 -6.40 9.66
C CYS A 365 13.12 -5.16 9.94
N VAL A 366 12.54 -4.08 10.47
CA VAL A 366 13.26 -2.84 10.80
C VAL A 366 13.68 -2.76 12.27
N GLY A 367 13.61 -3.88 13.01
CA GLY A 367 13.85 -3.90 14.45
C GLY A 367 12.73 -3.27 15.28
N GLY A 368 11.54 -3.10 14.71
CA GLY A 368 10.35 -2.73 15.45
C GLY A 368 9.67 -3.93 16.11
N GLU A 369 8.64 -3.65 16.90
CA GLU A 369 7.78 -4.66 17.52
C GLU A 369 6.31 -4.29 17.41
N ILE A 370 5.44 -5.30 17.44
CA ILE A 370 4.01 -5.08 17.59
C ILE A 370 3.73 -4.50 18.97
N ARG A 371 2.84 -3.52 19.01
CA ARG A 371 2.35 -2.90 20.24
C ARG A 371 1.70 -3.94 21.14
N THR A 372 2.22 -4.09 22.35
CA THR A 372 1.70 -4.98 23.39
C THR A 372 0.80 -4.25 24.40
N ASP A 373 0.74 -2.93 24.34
CA ASP A 373 -0.13 -2.10 25.19
C ASP A 373 -1.62 -2.18 24.81
N ARG A 374 -1.94 -2.85 23.70
CA ARG A 374 -3.30 -3.04 23.19
C ARG A 374 -3.37 -4.23 22.25
N ASN A 375 -4.58 -4.71 21.99
CA ASN A 375 -4.84 -5.70 20.96
C ASN A 375 -4.50 -5.16 19.56
N PHE A 376 -4.19 -6.07 18.64
CA PHE A 376 -3.98 -5.74 17.23
C PHE A 376 -5.22 -5.02 16.66
N THR A 377 -5.00 -3.82 16.12
CA THR A 377 -6.04 -2.96 15.58
C THR A 377 -6.21 -3.22 14.09
N TYR A 378 -7.33 -3.84 13.73
CA TYR A 378 -7.77 -4.02 12.35
C TYR A 378 -8.39 -2.72 11.79
N ILE A 379 -8.31 -2.54 10.47
CA ILE A 379 -8.90 -1.38 9.79
C ILE A 379 -10.30 -1.75 9.32
N LEU A 380 -11.30 -1.40 10.15
CA LEU A 380 -12.70 -1.79 9.93
C LEU A 380 -13.38 -0.96 8.84
N ASP A 381 -13.16 0.34 8.92
CA ASP A 381 -13.64 1.29 7.94
C ASP A 381 -12.79 1.21 6.68
N SER A 382 -13.26 1.85 5.62
CA SER A 382 -12.44 2.02 4.45
C SER A 382 -11.13 2.76 4.77
N ALA A 383 -10.01 2.19 4.32
CA ALA A 383 -8.71 2.86 4.34
C ALA A 383 -8.64 4.14 3.47
N LYS A 384 -9.73 4.53 2.79
CA LYS A 384 -9.86 5.78 2.04
C LYS A 384 -10.91 6.73 2.63
N ALA A 385 -11.48 6.41 3.80
CA ALA A 385 -12.54 7.22 4.40
C ALA A 385 -12.09 8.64 4.80
N ASP A 386 -10.80 8.82 5.04
CA ASP A 386 -10.16 10.09 5.40
C ASP A 386 -9.86 11.00 4.19
N SER A 387 -10.08 10.50 2.97
CA SER A 387 -9.66 11.14 1.74
C SER A 387 -10.88 11.73 1.00
N PRO A 388 -10.94 13.06 0.79
CA PRO A 388 -12.10 13.71 0.16
C PRO A 388 -12.48 13.12 -1.20
N GLY A 389 -13.78 12.89 -1.44
CA GLY A 389 -14.30 12.40 -2.72
C GLY A 389 -14.34 10.87 -2.87
N HIS A 390 -14.42 10.12 -1.76
CA HIS A 390 -14.38 8.65 -1.74
C HIS A 390 -15.56 8.02 -0.97
N ASP A 391 -16.79 8.41 -1.33
CA ASP A 391 -18.01 8.11 -0.54
C ASP A 391 -18.54 6.66 -0.66
N LYS A 392 -17.88 5.78 -1.42
CA LYS A 392 -18.34 4.39 -1.64
C LYS A 392 -17.23 3.38 -1.54
N SER A 393 -16.62 3.30 -0.37
CA SER A 393 -15.47 2.44 -0.18
C SER A 393 -15.83 1.15 0.55
N THR A 394 -15.07 0.10 0.28
CA THR A 394 -15.34 -1.26 0.75
C THR A 394 -14.87 -1.39 2.20
N GLY A 395 -15.80 -1.55 3.15
CA GLY A 395 -15.50 -1.86 4.55
C GLY A 395 -14.90 -3.26 4.72
N PHE A 396 -14.39 -3.57 5.91
CA PHE A 396 -13.59 -4.77 6.17
C PHE A 396 -14.31 -6.08 5.80
N ILE A 397 -15.57 -6.26 6.24
CA ILE A 397 -16.37 -7.45 5.92
C ILE A 397 -16.58 -7.59 4.41
N GLN A 398 -17.00 -6.52 3.74
CA GLN A 398 -17.22 -6.53 2.29
C GLN A 398 -15.92 -6.79 1.54
N ALA A 399 -14.78 -6.36 2.09
CA ALA A 399 -13.47 -6.60 1.50
C ALA A 399 -13.13 -8.10 1.60
N TRP A 400 -13.34 -8.73 2.76
CA TRP A 400 -13.17 -10.18 2.91
C TRP A 400 -14.06 -10.97 1.97
N ILE A 401 -15.35 -10.64 1.85
CA ILE A 401 -16.28 -11.30 0.92
C ILE A 401 -15.83 -11.12 -0.54
N LYS A 402 -15.32 -9.94 -0.89
CA LYS A 402 -14.95 -9.61 -2.26
C LYS A 402 -13.66 -10.29 -2.70
N TYR A 403 -12.60 -10.22 -1.88
CA TYR A 403 -11.25 -10.64 -2.28
C TYR A 403 -10.94 -12.10 -1.97
N SER A 404 -11.81 -12.80 -1.21
CA SER A 404 -11.69 -14.24 -0.97
C SER A 404 -12.29 -15.09 -2.10
N LYS A 405 -12.98 -14.47 -3.06
CA LYS A 405 -13.56 -15.20 -4.18
C LYS A 405 -12.44 -15.55 -5.18
N PRO A 406 -12.45 -16.77 -5.74
CA PRO A 406 -11.56 -17.07 -6.86
C PRO A 406 -11.84 -16.09 -7.99
N MET A 407 -10.81 -15.76 -8.76
CA MET A 407 -11.02 -14.90 -9.91
C MET A 407 -11.99 -15.57 -10.90
N PRO A 408 -12.96 -14.81 -11.42
CA PRO A 408 -13.85 -15.33 -12.43
C PRO A 408 -13.05 -15.65 -13.70
N PRO A 409 -13.61 -16.46 -14.61
CA PRO A 409 -12.94 -16.77 -15.86
C PRO A 409 -12.49 -15.50 -16.59
N ARG A 410 -11.26 -15.54 -17.09
CA ARG A 410 -10.55 -14.43 -17.72
C ARG A 410 -10.44 -13.17 -16.85
N GLY A 411 -10.70 -13.24 -15.55
CA GLY A 411 -10.72 -12.09 -14.64
C GLY A 411 -11.80 -11.06 -15.01
N ASN A 412 -12.89 -11.50 -15.63
CA ASN A 412 -13.90 -10.64 -16.29
C ASN A 412 -13.35 -9.77 -17.43
N PHE A 413 -12.22 -10.15 -18.03
CA PHE A 413 -11.74 -9.50 -19.26
C PHE A 413 -12.38 -10.12 -20.49
N ARG A 414 -12.42 -9.33 -21.57
CA ARG A 414 -12.73 -9.86 -22.89
C ARG A 414 -11.65 -10.86 -23.32
N PRO A 415 -11.96 -11.85 -24.17
CA PRO A 415 -10.96 -12.81 -24.66
C PRO A 415 -9.67 -12.15 -25.16
N LYS A 416 -9.79 -11.11 -25.99
CA LYS A 416 -8.63 -10.38 -26.53
C LYS A 416 -7.81 -9.66 -25.47
N ASP A 417 -8.45 -9.07 -24.47
CA ASP A 417 -7.76 -8.39 -23.36
C ASP A 417 -7.11 -9.40 -22.42
N TYR A 418 -7.71 -10.57 -22.22
CA TYR A 418 -7.15 -11.64 -21.42
C TYR A 418 -5.88 -12.24 -22.05
N GLU A 419 -5.90 -12.55 -23.35
CA GLU A 419 -4.68 -13.02 -24.04
C GLU A 419 -3.61 -11.93 -24.11
N ALA A 420 -4.00 -10.67 -24.37
CA ALA A 420 -3.05 -9.56 -24.32
C ALA A 420 -2.45 -9.35 -22.92
N ALA A 421 -3.21 -9.61 -21.85
CA ALA A 421 -2.70 -9.55 -20.48
C ALA A 421 -1.71 -10.69 -20.21
N LYS A 422 -1.99 -11.92 -20.65
CA LYS A 422 -1.06 -13.05 -20.55
C LYS A 422 0.24 -12.78 -21.29
N GLU A 423 0.16 -12.21 -22.49
CA GLU A 423 1.34 -11.84 -23.26
C GLU A 423 2.16 -10.74 -22.59
N ALA A 424 1.49 -9.74 -22.00
CA ALA A 424 2.18 -8.58 -21.43
C ALA A 424 2.76 -8.83 -20.04
N LEU A 425 2.06 -9.56 -19.17
CA LEU A 425 2.44 -9.67 -17.76
C LEU A 425 3.73 -10.47 -17.59
N ASN A 426 4.61 -9.99 -16.70
CA ASN A 426 5.85 -10.67 -16.39
C ASN A 426 5.57 -11.90 -15.49
N GLU A 427 5.83 -13.09 -16.02
CA GLU A 427 5.59 -14.37 -15.33
C GLU A 427 6.46 -14.55 -14.08
N ASP A 428 7.69 -14.03 -14.05
CA ASP A 428 8.55 -14.11 -12.88
C ASP A 428 7.96 -13.33 -11.71
N TYR A 429 7.37 -12.15 -11.97
CA TYR A 429 6.70 -11.37 -10.93
C TYR A 429 5.41 -12.02 -10.48
N MET A 430 4.64 -12.58 -11.41
CA MET A 430 3.43 -13.35 -11.10
C MET A 430 3.78 -14.52 -10.16
N HIS A 431 4.77 -15.33 -10.54
CA HIS A 431 5.23 -16.46 -9.77
C HIS A 431 5.82 -16.04 -8.41
N MET A 432 6.65 -15.00 -8.36
CA MET A 432 7.26 -14.48 -7.12
C MET A 432 6.21 -14.13 -6.05
N PHE A 433 5.03 -13.66 -6.45
CA PHE A 433 3.95 -13.27 -5.54
C PHE A 433 2.77 -14.26 -5.52
N HIS A 434 2.98 -15.47 -6.03
CA HIS A 434 1.97 -16.53 -6.12
C HIS A 434 0.66 -16.02 -6.75
N TYR A 435 0.78 -15.28 -7.85
CA TYR A 435 -0.34 -14.88 -8.66
C TYR A 435 -0.45 -15.80 -9.86
N ASP A 436 -1.67 -16.25 -10.13
CA ASP A 436 -1.98 -17.08 -11.28
C ASP A 436 -2.82 -16.27 -12.28
N HIS A 437 -2.66 -16.59 -13.57
CA HIS A 437 -3.64 -16.14 -14.54
C HIS A 437 -5.03 -16.68 -14.18
N PRO A 438 -6.09 -15.85 -14.26
CA PRO A 438 -7.46 -16.34 -14.11
C PRO A 438 -7.72 -17.52 -15.06
N PRO A 439 -8.60 -18.47 -14.70
CA PRO A 439 -8.88 -19.60 -15.57
C PRO A 439 -9.43 -19.11 -16.92
N PRO A 440 -9.18 -19.83 -18.03
CA PRO A 440 -9.81 -19.50 -19.29
C PRO A 440 -11.33 -19.59 -19.15
N GLY A 441 -12.07 -18.74 -19.86
CA GLY A 441 -13.52 -18.82 -19.95
C GLY A 441 -13.96 -19.92 -20.89
N ASP A 442 -15.16 -20.46 -20.65
CA ASP A 442 -15.77 -21.44 -21.55
C ASP A 442 -15.91 -20.81 -22.95
N GLU A 443 -15.72 -21.61 -24.00
CA GLU A 443 -15.94 -21.15 -25.39
C GLU A 443 -17.38 -20.65 -25.60
N LYS A 444 -18.33 -21.15 -24.80
CA LYS A 444 -19.74 -20.77 -24.85
C LYS A 444 -19.99 -19.34 -24.36
N ASP A 445 -19.13 -18.81 -23.49
CA ASP A 445 -19.25 -17.43 -22.96
C ASP A 445 -18.71 -16.37 -23.92
N ALA A 446 -18.20 -16.77 -25.09
CA ALA A 446 -17.63 -15.86 -26.08
C ALA A 446 -18.63 -15.31 -27.10
N ARG A 447 -19.92 -15.63 -26.99
CA ARG A 447 -20.98 -15.24 -27.94
C ARG A 447 -21.83 -14.07 -27.48
#